data_AF-A0A5B8RSY8-F1
#
_entry.id   AF-A0A5B8RSY8-F1
#
_cell.length_a   1.000
_cell.length_b   1.000
_cell.length_c   1.000
_cell.angle_alpha   90.00
_cell.angle_beta   90.00
_cell.angle_gamma   90.00
#
_symmetry.space_group_name_H-M   'P 1'
#
loop_
_entity.id
_entity.type
_entity.pdbx_description
1 polymer ?
#
loop_
_entity_poly.entity_id
_entity_poly.type
_entity_poly.pdbx_seq_one_letter_code
_entity_poly.pdbx_strand_id
1 'polypeptide(L)' 'MIVCVCHRISDREIARHARAGLSFDEIQLELGVATQCGCCEQTARELADQCCSAHPVAALHNTVHDGAEHPLAAL' A
#
# COMPACT_ATOMS: atom_id res chain seq x y z
N MET A 1 -6.56 -2.12 16.37
CA MET A 1 -5.43 -1.88 17.27
C MET A 1 -5.03 -0.40 17.25
N ILE A 2 -4.66 0.18 18.39
CA ILE A 2 -4.00 1.48 18.42
C ILE A 2 -2.54 1.30 17.98
N VAL A 3 -2.15 1.99 16.91
CA VAL A 3 -0.78 1.97 16.37
C VAL A 3 0.02 3.13 16.95
N CYS A 4 -0.57 4.33 17.04
CA CYS A 4 0.05 5.49 17.67
C CYS A 4 -0.63 5.85 18.98
N VAL A 5 0.04 5.63 20.11
CA VAL A 5 -0.52 5.95 21.43
C VAL A 5 -0.55 7.45 21.72
N CYS A 6 0.45 8.18 21.24
CA CYS A 6 0.58 9.64 21.39
C CYS A 6 -0.66 10.38 20.93
N HIS A 7 -1.11 10.09 19.71
CA HIS A 7 -2.23 10.76 19.07
C HIS A 7 -3.46 9.86 18.91
N ARG A 8 -3.43 8.68 19.54
CA ARG A 8 -4.51 7.68 19.56
C ARG A 8 -4.99 7.25 18.18
N ILE A 9 -4.06 7.01 17.27
CA ILE A 9 -4.35 6.61 15.89
C ILE A 9 -4.42 5.09 15.79
N SER A 10 -5.52 4.60 15.23
CA SER A 10 -5.75 3.17 15.00
C SER A 10 -5.25 2.68 13.63
N ASP A 11 -5.05 1.37 13.51
CA ASP A 11 -4.73 0.71 12.25
C ASP A 11 -5.77 1.02 11.17
N ARG A 12 -7.05 1.07 11.56
CA ARG A 12 -8.16 1.32 10.65
C ARG A 12 -8.11 2.73 10.06
N GLU A 13 -7.68 3.72 10.84
CA GLU A 13 -7.51 5.10 10.37
C GLU A 13 -6.38 5.21 9.36
N ILE A 14 -5.22 4.60 9.65
CA ILE A 14 -4.08 4.57 8.73
C ILE A 14 -4.48 3.87 7.42
N ALA A 15 -5.08 2.69 7.52
CA ALA A 15 -5.53 1.92 6.36
C ALA A 15 -6.57 2.67 5.52
N ARG A 16 -7.46 3.45 6.15
CA ARG A 16 -8.45 4.26 5.44
C ARG A 16 -7.79 5.33 4.57
N HIS A 17 -6.79 6.04 5.08
CA HIS A 17 -6.11 7.10 4.32
C HIS A 17 -5.20 6.50 3.23
N ALA A 18 -4.48 5.42 3.54
CA ALA A 18 -3.68 4.71 2.54
C ALA A 18 -4.53 4.20 1.37
N ARG A 19 -5.71 3.60 1.64
CA ARG A 19 -6.66 3.18 0.60
C ARG A 19 -7.30 4.35 -0.17
N ALA A 20 -7.30 5.55 0.40
CA ALA A 20 -7.70 6.77 -0.30
C ALA A 20 -6.57 7.33 -1.20
N GLY A 21 -5.41 6.65 -1.26
CA GLY A 21 -4.29 7.02 -2.13
C GLY A 21 -3.31 8.01 -1.51
N LEU A 22 -3.44 8.32 -0.21
CA LEU A 22 -2.50 9.21 0.46
C LEU A 22 -1.17 8.50 0.69
N SER A 23 -0.09 9.21 0.41
CA SER A 23 1.27 8.86 0.80
C SER A 23 1.45 8.91 2.32
N PHE A 24 2.47 8.25 2.85
CA PHE A 24 2.69 8.23 4.30
C PHE A 24 2.89 9.64 4.88
N ASP A 25 3.61 10.53 4.19
CA ASP A 25 3.81 11.92 4.61
C ASP A 25 2.48 12.69 4.72
N GLU A 26 1.55 12.47 3.79
CA GLU A 26 0.18 13.03 3.86
C GLU A 26 -0.60 12.42 5.04
N ILE A 27 -0.46 11.11 5.27
CA ILE A 27 -1.07 10.44 6.44
C ILE A 27 -0.52 11.03 7.75
N GLN A 28 0.78 11.33 7.83
CA GLN A 28 1.39 11.97 8.99
C GLN A 28 0.82 13.38 9.21
N LEU A 29 0.62 14.16 8.14
CA LEU A 29 0.04 15.49 8.23
C LEU A 29 -1.42 15.45 8.73
N GLU A 30 -2.23 14.55 8.17
CA GLU A 30 -3.68 14.47 8.46
C GLU A 30 -3.97 13.86 9.84
N LEU A 31 -3.22 12.83 10.24
CA LEU A 31 -3.47 12.10 11.49
C LEU A 31 -2.54 12.48 12.64
N GLY A 32 -1.44 13.17 12.35
CA GLY A 32 -0.35 13.38 13.30
C GLY A 32 0.41 12.09 13.65
N VAL A 33 0.19 10.96 12.97
CA VAL A 33 0.91 9.71 13.28
C VAL A 33 2.43 9.90 13.18
N ALA A 34 3.18 9.29 14.10
CA ALA A 34 4.65 9.40 14.20
C ALA A 34 5.23 10.81 14.45
N THR A 35 4.41 11.83 14.73
CA THR A 35 4.92 13.21 14.93
C THR A 35 5.31 13.58 16.37
N GLN A 36 5.17 12.66 17.33
CA GLN A 36 5.60 12.87 18.73
C GLN A 36 6.80 12.00 19.12
N CYS A 37 6.59 10.80 19.66
CA CYS A 37 7.70 9.95 20.11
C CYS A 37 8.36 9.14 18.99
N GLY A 38 7.73 9.06 17.81
CA GLY A 38 8.23 8.31 16.64
C GLY A 38 8.16 6.78 16.75
N CYS A 39 7.93 6.19 17.93
CA CYS A 39 7.99 4.73 18.13
C CYS A 39 7.03 3.92 17.26
N CYS A 40 5.96 4.52 16.74
CA CYS A 40 4.99 3.87 15.87
C CYS A 40 5.31 3.94 14.38
N GLU A 41 6.34 4.70 13.96
CA GLU A 41 6.58 5.06 12.56
C GLU A 41 6.70 3.84 11.64
N GLN A 42 7.60 2.91 12.00
CA GLN A 42 7.83 1.71 11.20
C GLN A 42 6.53 0.91 11.02
N THR A 43 5.82 0.62 12.12
CA THR A 43 4.55 -0.13 12.08
C THR A 43 3.48 0.61 11.28
N ALA A 44 3.39 1.93 11.40
CA ALA A 44 2.42 2.73 10.64
C ALA A 44 2.74 2.74 9.14
N ARG A 45 4.02 2.81 8.75
CA ARG A 45 4.47 2.78 7.36
C ARG A 45 4.22 1.42 6.72
N GLU A 46 4.58 0.34 7.40
CA GLU A 46 4.31 -1.04 6.95
C GLU A 46 2.81 -1.25 6.67
N LEU A 47 1.94 -0.74 7.55
CA LEU A 47 0.51 -0.85 7.38
C LEU A 47 -0.02 -0.01 6.20
N ALA A 48 0.52 1.19 5.99
CA ALA A 48 0.17 2.03 4.84
C ALA A 48 0.57 1.35 3.52
N ASP A 49 1.80 0.82 3.42
CA ASP A 49 2.31 0.15 2.21
C ASP A 49 1.53 -1.13 1.87
N GLN A 50 1.13 -1.92 2.89
CA GLN A 50 0.27 -3.09 2.71
C GLN A 50 -1.09 -2.71 2.10
N CYS A 51 -1.64 -1.56 2.49
CA CYS A 51 -2.93 -1.08 2.00
C CYS A 51 -2.83 -0.51 0.57
N CYS A 52 -1.73 0.17 0.23
CA CYS A 52 -1.48 0.67 -1.13
C CYS A 52 -1.29 -0.47 -2.14
N SER A 53 -0.62 -1.56 -1.72
CA SER A 53 -0.37 -2.75 -2.54
C SER A 53 -1.64 -3.59 -2.75
N ALA A 54 -2.58 -3.54 -1.80
CA ALA A 54 -3.89 -4.19 -1.90
C ALA A 54 -4.87 -3.35 -2.74
N HIS A 55 -4.51 -3.02 -3.98
CA HIS A 55 -5.52 -2.63 -4.94
C HIS A 55 -6.45 -3.83 -5.16
N PRO A 56 -7.79 -3.68 -5.04
CA PRO A 56 -8.69 -4.62 -5.69
C PRO A 56 -8.47 -4.42 -7.19
N VAL A 57 -7.52 -5.16 -7.75
CA VAL A 57 -7.41 -5.32 -9.20
C VAL A 57 -8.73 -5.93 -9.61
N ALA A 58 -9.62 -5.12 -10.18
CA ALA A 58 -10.64 -5.64 -11.07
C ALA A 58 -9.88 -6.45 -12.10
N ALA A 59 -9.98 -7.78 -12.03
CA ALA A 59 -9.27 -8.72 -12.88
C ALA A 59 -9.71 -8.50 -14.33
N LEU A 60 -9.11 -7.54 -15.02
CA LEU A 60 -9.17 -7.42 -16.46
C LEU A 60 -8.19 -8.46 -17.02
N HIS A 61 -8.68 -9.67 -17.23
CA HIS A 61 -7.95 -10.69 -17.98
C HIS A 61 -7.98 -10.32 -19.46
N ASN A 62 -6.94 -9.65 -19.95
CA ASN A 62 -6.76 -9.45 -21.39
C ASN A 62 -5.95 -10.63 -21.94
N THR A 63 -6.64 -11.65 -22.47
CA THR A 63 -5.99 -12.66 -23.32
C THR A 63 -5.53 -11.99 -24.62
N VAL A 64 -4.32 -11.46 -24.64
CA VAL A 64 -3.65 -11.22 -25.92
C VAL A 64 -3.13 -12.57 -26.39
N HIS A 65 -3.95 -13.19 -27.23
CA HIS A 65 -3.51 -14.19 -28.18
C HIS A 65 -2.73 -13.44 -29.25
N ASP A 66 -1.40 -13.60 -29.26
CA ASP A 66 -0.64 -13.33 -30.48
C ASP A 66 0.24 -14.56 -30.73
N GLY A 67 -0.23 -15.34 -31.70
CA GLY A 67 0.56 -16.38 -32.32
C GLY A 67 1.61 -15.71 -33.20
N ALA A 68 2.86 -16.09 -32.99
CA ALA A 68 3.87 -16.08 -34.02
C ALA A 68 4.65 -17.39 -33.92
N GLU A 69 4.38 -18.24 -34.90
CA GLU A 69 5.20 -19.34 -35.39
C GLU A 69 6.75 -19.13 -35.30
N HIS A 70 7.43 -20.12 -34.70
CA HIS A 70 8.58 -20.97 -35.17
C HIS A 70 9.79 -20.32 -35.94
N PRO A 71 11.05 -20.85 -35.89
CA PRO A 71 11.36 -22.28 -35.74
C PRO A 71 12.61 -22.73 -34.97
N LEU A 72 12.60 -24.02 -34.67
CA LEU A 72 13.71 -24.91 -34.33
C LEU A 72 14.76 -24.96 -35.46
N ALA A 73 16.01 -24.51 -35.24
CA ALA A 73 17.25 -25.08 -35.81
C ALA A 73 18.52 -24.28 -35.44
N ALA A 74 19.61 -25.02 -35.17
CA ALA A 74 21.03 -24.62 -35.13
C ALA A 74 21.58 -23.96 -33.85
N LEU A 75 22.03 -24.77 -32.89
CA LEU A 75 23.45 -25.15 -32.68
C LEU A 75 23.60 -26.05 -31.44
#